data_AF-A0AAD5B778-F1
#
_entry.id   AF-A0AAD5B778-F1
#
_cell.length_a   1.000
_cell.length_b   1.000
_cell.length_c   1.000
_cell.angle_alpha   90.00
_cell.angle_beta   90.00
_cell.angle_gamma   90.00
#
_symmetry.space_group_name_H-M   'P 1'
#
loop_
_entity.id
_entity.type
_entity.pdbx_description
1 polymer ?
#
loop_
_entity_poly.entity_id
_entity_poly.type
_entity_poly.pdbx_seq_one_letter_code
_entity_poly.pdbx_strand_id
1 'polypeptide(L)'
;FLQVFTRYGKCYMFNAAEEGKALRTTMKGGTGNGLEIMLDIQQDEYLPVWGETEETAFEAGVRVQIHSQAEPPFVHELGFGVAPGFQTFVATQEQRLTYLPPPWGECVSHALGFFEVYSVTACRIECETRYIVENCNCRMVYMPGDSPYCTPEQYKDCAEPALTALSSVEGSSCMCRNPCNMTRYNKELSMVKIPSKTSARYLEKKFNRSEKYITDNILVLDVFFEALNYETIEQKKAYEVAGLLGDIGGQMGLFIGASILTILELFDYAYEVVKDRILDLLSRGDEDESRGEDVSTCDPVVNHSETISHTVSVPLQTTLGTLEEIAC
;
A
#
# COMPACT_ATOMS: atom_id res chain seq x y z
N PHE A 1 2.93 9.99 -29.86
CA PHE A 1 2.59 8.67 -29.35
C PHE A 1 3.87 7.86 -29.27
N LEU A 2 4.07 7.14 -28.17
CA LEU A 2 5.13 6.14 -28.02
C LEU A 2 4.59 4.81 -28.57
N GLN A 3 5.42 3.99 -29.22
CA GLN A 3 5.04 2.64 -29.62
C GLN A 3 5.29 1.67 -28.46
N VAL A 4 4.33 0.79 -28.19
CA VAL A 4 4.44 -0.29 -27.20
C VAL A 4 3.90 -1.58 -27.78
N PHE A 5 4.36 -2.74 -27.28
CA PHE A 5 3.79 -4.04 -27.63
C PHE A 5 2.93 -4.57 -26.48
N THR A 6 1.79 -5.19 -26.81
CA THR A 6 0.90 -5.88 -25.86
C THR A 6 0.48 -7.25 -26.44
N ARG A 7 -0.41 -7.99 -25.77
CA ARG A 7 -1.02 -9.21 -26.34
C ARG A 7 -1.78 -8.95 -27.65
N TYR A 8 -2.23 -7.71 -27.91
CA TYR A 8 -2.80 -7.29 -29.21
C TYR A 8 -1.74 -6.85 -30.25
N GLY A 9 -0.46 -7.19 -30.05
CA GLY A 9 0.62 -6.77 -30.93
C GLY A 9 0.96 -5.28 -30.78
N LYS A 10 0.97 -4.53 -31.89
CA LYS A 10 1.51 -3.16 -31.95
C LYS A 10 0.50 -2.11 -31.47
N CYS A 11 0.76 -1.52 -30.31
CA CYS A 11 -0.08 -0.49 -29.70
C CYS A 11 0.64 0.87 -29.59
N TYR A 12 -0.11 1.91 -29.22
CA TYR A 12 0.40 3.28 -29.12
C TYR A 12 -0.05 3.96 -27.83
N MET A 13 0.88 4.59 -27.12
CA MET A 13 0.61 5.33 -25.86
C MET A 13 0.64 6.85 -26.09
N PHE A 14 -0.32 7.56 -25.51
CA PHE A 14 -0.32 9.02 -25.39
C PHE A 14 0.20 9.43 -24.00
N ASN A 15 0.91 10.56 -23.92
CA ASN A 15 1.41 11.13 -22.66
C ASN A 15 2.20 10.14 -21.75
N ALA A 16 2.97 9.23 -22.35
CA ALA A 16 3.90 8.37 -21.63
C ALA A 16 5.04 9.19 -21.01
N ALA A 17 5.63 8.70 -19.92
CA ALA A 17 6.88 9.23 -19.41
C ALA A 17 8.02 8.82 -20.34
N GLU A 18 8.72 9.80 -20.91
CA GLU A 18 9.88 9.62 -21.76
C GLU A 18 10.94 10.65 -21.34
N GLU A 19 12.22 10.25 -21.31
CA GLU A 19 13.30 11.18 -20.93
C GLU A 19 13.29 12.44 -21.81
N GLY A 20 13.47 13.61 -21.19
CA GLY A 20 13.46 14.91 -21.87
C GLY A 20 12.09 15.40 -22.33
N LYS A 21 10.99 14.67 -22.14
CA LYS A 21 9.62 15.13 -22.44
C LYS A 21 8.85 15.48 -21.18
N ALA A 22 8.41 16.72 -21.07
CA ALA A 22 7.49 17.14 -20.02
C ALA A 22 6.11 16.49 -20.21
N LEU A 23 5.55 15.93 -19.13
CA LEU A 23 4.19 15.39 -19.13
C LEU A 23 3.17 16.50 -19.39
N ARG A 24 2.16 16.19 -20.20
CA ARG A 24 1.02 17.07 -20.45
C ARG A 24 0.06 17.01 -19.28
N THR A 25 -0.22 18.17 -18.70
CA THR A 25 -1.25 18.39 -17.68
C THR A 25 -2.41 19.19 -18.27
N THR A 26 -3.55 19.23 -17.59
CA THR A 26 -4.65 20.15 -17.92
C THR A 26 -5.05 20.99 -16.71
N MET A 27 -5.53 22.20 -16.98
CA MET A 27 -5.88 23.21 -15.99
C MET A 27 -7.36 23.61 -16.06
N LYS A 28 -8.19 22.83 -16.79
CA LYS A 28 -9.65 22.96 -16.92
C LYS A 28 -10.27 21.59 -17.20
N GLY A 29 -11.49 21.35 -16.70
CA GLY A 29 -12.29 20.18 -17.07
C GLY A 29 -13.02 20.33 -18.41
N GLY A 30 -13.72 19.29 -18.82
CA GLY A 30 -14.53 19.25 -20.04
C GLY A 30 -13.75 18.93 -21.33
N THR A 31 -14.48 18.45 -22.34
CA THR A 31 -13.96 17.88 -23.61
C THR A 31 -12.83 18.68 -24.25
N GLY A 32 -13.05 19.97 -24.49
CA GLY A 32 -12.08 20.86 -25.15
C GLY A 32 -10.77 21.14 -24.38
N ASN A 33 -10.57 20.53 -23.21
CA ASN A 33 -9.34 20.60 -22.41
C ASN A 33 -8.69 19.22 -22.19
N GLY A 34 -9.13 18.20 -22.94
CA GLY A 34 -8.63 16.82 -22.89
C GLY A 34 -7.86 16.38 -24.14
N LEU A 35 -7.91 15.08 -24.43
CA LEU A 35 -7.42 14.45 -25.65
C LEU A 35 -8.60 14.14 -26.59
N GLU A 36 -8.68 14.83 -27.73
CA GLU A 36 -9.55 14.46 -28.86
C GLU A 36 -8.70 13.74 -29.92
N ILE A 37 -9.10 12.53 -30.34
CA ILE A 37 -8.52 11.82 -31.49
C ILE A 37 -9.59 11.25 -32.41
N MET A 38 -9.39 11.42 -33.72
CA MET A 38 -10.15 10.74 -34.77
C MET A 38 -9.29 9.61 -35.34
N LEU A 39 -9.79 8.39 -35.32
CA LEU A 39 -9.10 7.19 -35.83
C LEU A 39 -9.89 6.54 -36.96
N ASP A 40 -9.16 5.94 -37.90
CA ASP A 40 -9.66 5.03 -38.93
C ASP A 40 -9.16 3.63 -38.53
N ILE A 41 -10.07 2.66 -38.33
CA ILE A 41 -9.69 1.30 -37.92
C ILE A 41 -9.32 0.39 -39.09
N GLN A 42 -9.51 0.82 -40.34
CA GLN A 42 -9.09 0.10 -41.55
C GLN A 42 -9.58 -1.37 -41.61
N GLN A 43 -10.89 -1.61 -41.55
CA GLN A 43 -11.48 -2.96 -41.74
C GLN A 43 -11.17 -3.57 -43.12
N ASP A 44 -10.69 -2.79 -44.09
CA ASP A 44 -10.17 -3.28 -45.37
C ASP A 44 -8.80 -3.99 -45.26
N GLU A 45 -8.07 -3.81 -44.14
CA GLU A 45 -6.80 -4.49 -43.83
C GLU A 45 -6.95 -5.61 -42.76
N TYR A 46 -8.18 -5.90 -42.31
CA TYR A 46 -8.42 -6.94 -41.30
C TYR A 46 -8.15 -8.35 -41.86
N LEU A 47 -7.49 -9.20 -41.06
CA LEU A 47 -7.24 -10.59 -41.45
C LEU A 47 -8.58 -11.36 -41.55
N PRO A 48 -8.84 -12.05 -42.67
CA PRO A 48 -10.09 -12.79 -42.86
C PRO A 48 -10.15 -14.01 -41.94
N VAL A 49 -11.20 -14.07 -41.11
CA VAL A 49 -11.43 -15.18 -40.17
C VAL A 49 -11.91 -16.42 -40.93
N TRP A 50 -11.10 -17.48 -40.94
CA TRP A 50 -11.39 -18.75 -41.62
C TRP A 50 -11.61 -19.95 -40.67
N GLY A 51 -11.54 -19.72 -39.35
CA GLY A 51 -11.75 -20.70 -38.30
C GLY A 51 -11.70 -20.04 -36.93
N GLU A 52 -12.03 -20.76 -35.86
CA GLU A 52 -12.00 -20.27 -34.49
C GLU A 52 -10.64 -20.57 -33.84
N THR A 53 -9.98 -19.54 -33.30
CA THR A 53 -8.76 -19.60 -32.48
C THR A 53 -8.83 -18.52 -31.38
N GLU A 54 -8.00 -18.57 -30.34
CA GLU A 54 -8.01 -17.53 -29.30
C GLU A 54 -7.63 -16.13 -29.83
N GLU A 55 -6.90 -16.04 -30.95
CA GLU A 55 -6.52 -14.77 -31.58
C GLU A 55 -7.56 -14.21 -32.58
N THR A 56 -8.57 -14.98 -32.98
CA THR A 56 -9.58 -14.51 -33.97
C THR A 56 -10.62 -13.58 -33.34
N ALA A 57 -10.34 -12.28 -33.37
CA ALA A 57 -11.26 -11.24 -32.93
C ALA A 57 -12.42 -11.06 -33.94
N PHE A 58 -13.66 -11.28 -33.48
CA PHE A 58 -14.89 -10.91 -34.19
C PHE A 58 -15.30 -9.44 -33.97
N GLU A 59 -14.52 -8.67 -33.19
CA GLU A 59 -14.79 -7.28 -32.83
C GLU A 59 -14.17 -6.29 -33.83
N ALA A 60 -14.91 -5.25 -34.23
CA ALA A 60 -14.39 -4.10 -34.97
C ALA A 60 -14.41 -2.84 -34.09
N GLY A 61 -13.26 -2.19 -33.93
CA GLY A 61 -13.05 -1.07 -33.00
C GLY A 61 -11.65 -1.08 -32.42
N VAL A 62 -11.43 -0.32 -31.34
CA VAL A 62 -10.14 -0.28 -30.61
C VAL A 62 -10.34 -0.55 -29.12
N ARG A 63 -9.36 -1.22 -28.50
CA ARG A 63 -9.28 -1.40 -27.04
C ARG A 63 -8.38 -0.31 -26.44
N VAL A 64 -8.86 0.38 -25.41
CA VAL A 64 -8.22 1.55 -24.80
C VAL A 64 -8.09 1.35 -23.29
N GLN A 65 -6.91 1.66 -22.74
CA GLN A 65 -6.69 1.71 -21.28
C GLN A 65 -6.26 3.13 -20.89
N ILE A 66 -6.76 3.61 -19.76
CA ILE A 66 -6.33 4.85 -19.11
C ILE A 66 -5.68 4.45 -17.79
N HIS A 67 -4.40 4.76 -17.62
CA HIS A 67 -3.57 4.32 -16.50
C HIS A 67 -2.52 5.37 -16.14
N SER A 68 -1.83 5.19 -15.01
CA SER A 68 -0.71 6.05 -14.60
C SER A 68 0.52 5.83 -15.49
N GLN A 69 1.34 6.86 -15.72
CA GLN A 69 2.61 6.73 -16.45
C GLN A 69 3.61 5.78 -15.79
N ALA A 70 3.49 5.56 -14.47
CA ALA A 70 4.30 4.60 -13.72
C ALA A 70 3.78 3.15 -13.82
N GLU A 71 2.68 2.91 -14.55
CA GLU A 71 2.06 1.62 -14.72
C GLU A 71 2.20 1.11 -16.18
N PRO A 72 2.62 -0.14 -16.42
CA PRO A 72 2.67 -0.70 -17.77
C PRO A 72 1.26 -1.03 -18.32
N PRO A 73 1.06 -0.92 -19.64
CA PRO A 73 -0.24 -1.20 -20.26
C PRO A 73 -0.59 -2.70 -20.24
N PHE A 74 -1.79 -3.02 -19.77
CA PHE A 74 -2.35 -4.36 -19.63
C PHE A 74 -3.75 -4.45 -20.30
N VAL A 75 -3.78 -3.97 -21.55
CA VAL A 75 -5.01 -3.60 -22.28
C VAL A 75 -5.99 -4.76 -22.50
N HIS A 76 -5.52 -6.01 -22.50
CA HIS A 76 -6.36 -7.18 -22.79
C HIS A 76 -7.31 -7.56 -21.65
N GLU A 77 -7.01 -7.17 -20.40
CA GLU A 77 -7.95 -7.29 -19.27
C GLU A 77 -8.51 -5.93 -18.81
N LEU A 78 -7.68 -4.88 -18.79
CA LEU A 78 -8.05 -3.58 -18.21
C LEU A 78 -8.57 -2.57 -19.25
N GLY A 79 -8.56 -2.92 -20.54
CA GLY A 79 -8.96 -2.05 -21.64
C GLY A 79 -10.46 -2.11 -21.97
N PHE A 80 -11.08 -0.94 -22.13
CA PHE A 80 -12.46 -0.80 -22.62
C PHE A 80 -12.50 -0.71 -24.15
N GLY A 81 -13.60 -1.16 -24.75
CA GLY A 81 -13.81 -1.06 -26.20
C GLY A 81 -14.36 0.31 -26.63
N VAL A 82 -13.94 0.76 -27.81
CA VAL A 82 -14.44 1.96 -28.50
C VAL A 82 -14.79 1.58 -29.94
N ALA A 83 -16.04 1.83 -30.35
CA ALA A 83 -16.60 1.33 -31.60
C ALA A 83 -16.53 2.34 -32.77
N PRO A 84 -16.41 1.89 -34.03
CA PRO A 84 -16.59 2.72 -35.22
C PRO A 84 -18.03 3.26 -35.33
N GLY A 85 -18.19 4.40 -36.00
CA GLY A 85 -19.49 5.06 -36.16
C GLY A 85 -19.93 5.88 -34.94
N PHE A 86 -19.08 6.01 -33.92
CA PHE A 86 -19.34 6.79 -32.71
C PHE A 86 -18.22 7.76 -32.36
N GLN A 87 -18.61 8.92 -31.83
CA GLN A 87 -17.77 9.77 -31.00
C GLN A 87 -18.03 9.39 -29.54
N THR A 88 -16.98 8.94 -28.86
CA THR A 88 -17.03 8.38 -27.51
C THR A 88 -16.39 9.34 -26.52
N PHE A 89 -17.21 9.89 -25.63
CA PHE A 89 -16.79 10.75 -24.54
C PHE A 89 -16.47 9.89 -23.32
N VAL A 90 -15.24 10.00 -22.83
CA VAL A 90 -14.75 9.35 -21.62
C VAL A 90 -14.43 10.44 -20.60
N ALA A 91 -15.42 10.76 -19.77
CA ALA A 91 -15.26 11.64 -18.63
C ALA A 91 -14.46 10.88 -17.56
N THR A 92 -13.39 11.49 -17.04
CA THR A 92 -12.46 10.86 -16.10
C THR A 92 -12.33 11.63 -14.80
N GLN A 93 -12.01 10.90 -13.73
CA GLN A 93 -11.68 11.47 -12.43
C GLN A 93 -10.48 10.73 -11.84
N GLU A 94 -9.52 11.49 -11.31
CA GLU A 94 -8.34 10.92 -10.65
C GLU A 94 -8.70 10.49 -9.21
N GLN A 95 -8.46 9.23 -8.89
CA GLN A 95 -8.49 8.71 -7.52
C GLN A 95 -7.06 8.39 -7.06
N ARG A 96 -6.70 8.84 -5.87
CA ARG A 96 -5.46 8.45 -5.18
C ARG A 96 -5.81 7.54 -4.02
N LEU A 97 -5.28 6.32 -4.05
CA LEU A 97 -5.53 5.30 -3.04
C LEU A 97 -4.26 5.05 -2.24
N THR A 98 -4.36 5.23 -0.92
CA THR A 98 -3.28 5.04 0.05
C THR A 98 -3.65 3.89 0.97
N TYR A 99 -2.91 2.79 0.90
CA TYR A 99 -3.12 1.58 1.69
C TYR A 99 -2.11 1.49 2.84
N LEU A 100 -2.48 0.80 3.92
CA LEU A 100 -1.59 0.56 5.06
C LEU A 100 -0.74 -0.71 4.88
N PRO A 101 0.54 -0.68 5.31
CA PRO A 101 1.39 -1.87 5.35
C PRO A 101 1.03 -2.77 6.54
N PRO A 102 1.57 -4.00 6.58
CA PRO A 102 1.50 -4.85 7.77
C PRO A 102 2.02 -4.14 9.03
N PRO A 103 1.39 -4.33 10.20
CA PRO A 103 0.28 -5.24 10.50
C PRO A 103 -1.14 -4.69 10.24
N TRP A 104 -1.30 -3.43 9.78
CA TRP A 104 -2.61 -2.81 9.63
C TRP A 104 -3.29 -3.09 8.27
N GLY A 105 -2.52 -3.50 7.27
CA GLY A 105 -2.98 -3.91 5.95
C GLY A 105 -1.94 -4.80 5.27
N GLU A 106 -2.05 -4.97 3.95
CA GLU A 106 -1.23 -5.93 3.19
C GLU A 106 -0.43 -5.30 2.03
N CYS A 107 -0.30 -3.96 2.01
CA CYS A 107 0.31 -3.27 0.86
C CYS A 107 1.83 -3.48 0.71
N VAL A 108 2.32 -3.26 -0.51
CA VAL A 108 3.71 -3.50 -0.92
C VAL A 108 4.34 -2.26 -1.59
N SER A 109 5.67 -2.10 -1.50
CA SER A 109 6.37 -0.92 -2.03
C SER A 109 7.86 -1.14 -2.39
N HIS A 110 8.26 -2.37 -2.76
CA HIS A 110 9.61 -2.63 -3.31
C HIS A 110 9.70 -2.29 -4.81
N ALA A 111 10.90 -2.18 -5.37
CA ALA A 111 11.11 -2.12 -6.82
C ALA A 111 11.18 -3.53 -7.42
N LEU A 112 10.74 -3.70 -8.67
CA LEU A 112 10.71 -4.98 -9.39
C LEU A 112 11.98 -5.19 -10.24
N GLY A 113 12.16 -6.39 -10.81
CA GLY A 113 13.33 -6.72 -11.64
C GLY A 113 13.33 -5.99 -12.99
N PHE A 114 12.17 -5.84 -13.62
CA PHE A 114 12.00 -5.19 -14.93
C PHE A 114 11.34 -3.80 -14.87
N PHE A 115 10.84 -3.38 -13.70
CA PHE A 115 10.09 -2.13 -13.54
C PHE A 115 10.51 -1.36 -12.28
N GLU A 116 10.88 -0.08 -12.44
CA GLU A 116 11.32 0.79 -11.34
C GLU A 116 10.24 1.00 -10.27
N VAL A 117 8.97 1.01 -10.68
CA VAL A 117 7.81 1.22 -9.80
C VAL A 117 6.93 -0.03 -9.79
N TYR A 118 6.63 -0.52 -8.59
CA TYR A 118 5.71 -1.64 -8.40
C TYR A 118 4.26 -1.21 -8.65
N SER A 119 3.61 -1.88 -9.60
CA SER A 119 2.16 -1.94 -9.76
C SER A 119 1.70 -3.40 -9.80
N VAL A 120 0.40 -3.63 -9.63
CA VAL A 120 -0.19 -4.99 -9.74
C VAL A 120 0.06 -5.57 -11.14
N THR A 121 -0.07 -4.74 -12.18
CA THR A 121 0.18 -5.08 -13.59
C THR A 121 1.66 -5.36 -13.88
N ALA A 122 2.59 -4.56 -13.35
CA ALA A 122 4.03 -4.80 -13.48
C ALA A 122 4.44 -6.13 -12.81
N CYS A 123 3.95 -6.38 -11.60
CA CYS A 123 4.15 -7.64 -10.88
C CYS A 123 3.61 -8.85 -11.68
N ARG A 124 2.41 -8.71 -12.29
CA ARG A 124 1.84 -9.77 -13.13
C ARG A 124 2.66 -10.03 -14.39
N ILE A 125 3.01 -8.99 -15.14
CA ILE A 125 3.84 -9.12 -16.34
C ILE A 125 5.20 -9.77 -15.99
N GLU A 126 5.84 -9.38 -14.89
CA GLU A 126 7.09 -9.98 -14.43
C GLU A 126 6.93 -11.46 -14.06
N CYS A 127 5.83 -11.83 -13.38
CA CYS A 127 5.55 -13.21 -13.02
C CYS A 127 5.21 -14.10 -14.23
N GLU A 128 4.35 -13.62 -15.13
CA GLU A 128 4.01 -14.27 -16.40
C GLU A 128 5.27 -14.45 -17.27
N THR A 129 6.11 -13.41 -17.37
CA THR A 129 7.39 -13.47 -18.10
C THR A 129 8.34 -14.50 -17.50
N ARG A 130 8.54 -14.48 -16.17
CA ARG A 130 9.44 -15.42 -15.49
C ARG A 130 8.97 -16.86 -15.68
N TYR A 131 7.67 -17.14 -15.54
CA TYR A 131 7.10 -18.47 -15.71
C TYR A 131 7.27 -19.01 -17.15
N ILE A 132 7.07 -18.17 -18.17
CA ILE A 132 7.26 -18.56 -19.58
C ILE A 132 8.73 -18.72 -19.94
N VAL A 133 9.64 -17.92 -19.37
CA VAL A 133 11.09 -18.12 -19.53
C VAL A 133 11.55 -19.39 -18.84
N GLU A 134 11.08 -19.68 -17.62
CA GLU A 134 11.42 -20.92 -16.87
C GLU A 134 10.93 -22.19 -17.58
N ASN A 135 9.71 -22.18 -18.15
CA ASN A 135 9.13 -23.37 -18.78
C ASN A 135 9.46 -23.51 -20.28
N CYS A 136 9.41 -22.42 -21.06
CA CYS A 136 9.54 -22.44 -22.52
C CYS A 136 10.89 -21.92 -23.04
N ASN A 137 11.77 -21.41 -22.16
CA ASN A 137 13.09 -20.87 -22.51
C ASN A 137 13.06 -19.71 -23.54
N CYS A 138 11.92 -19.02 -23.64
CA CYS A 138 11.66 -17.89 -24.53
C CYS A 138 10.69 -16.90 -23.86
N ARG A 139 10.40 -15.76 -24.51
CA ARG A 139 9.38 -14.80 -24.07
C ARG A 139 8.47 -14.35 -25.22
N MET A 140 7.26 -13.89 -24.89
CA MET A 140 6.35 -13.27 -25.86
C MET A 140 6.80 -11.84 -26.23
N VAL A 141 6.30 -11.31 -27.35
CA VAL A 141 6.76 -10.02 -27.91
C VAL A 141 6.57 -8.83 -26.97
N TYR A 142 5.54 -8.88 -26.12
CA TYR A 142 5.22 -7.83 -25.14
C TYR A 142 5.92 -7.97 -23.78
N MET A 143 6.60 -9.09 -23.53
CA MET A 143 7.24 -9.37 -22.24
C MET A 143 8.62 -8.66 -22.14
N PRO A 144 9.00 -8.09 -20.98
CA PRO A 144 10.31 -7.49 -20.76
C PRO A 144 11.45 -8.53 -20.71
N GLY A 145 12.68 -8.04 -20.54
CA GLY A 145 13.90 -8.85 -20.37
C GLY A 145 14.59 -9.25 -21.67
N ASP A 146 15.77 -9.87 -21.52
CA ASP A 146 16.69 -10.16 -22.63
C ASP A 146 16.54 -11.57 -23.25
N SER A 147 15.63 -12.39 -22.72
CA SER A 147 15.35 -13.73 -23.27
C SER A 147 14.98 -13.69 -24.76
N PRO A 148 15.27 -14.73 -25.54
CA PRO A 148 14.89 -14.79 -26.95
C PRO A 148 13.37 -14.79 -27.11
N TYR A 149 12.88 -14.16 -28.18
CA TYR A 149 11.46 -14.24 -28.55
C TYR A 149 11.08 -15.66 -28.94
N CYS A 150 9.91 -16.14 -28.52
CA CYS A 150 9.39 -17.44 -28.90
C CYS A 150 9.14 -17.53 -30.41
N THR A 151 9.45 -18.67 -31.04
CA THR A 151 9.00 -18.97 -32.41
C THR A 151 7.48 -19.21 -32.45
N PRO A 152 6.82 -19.12 -33.61
CA PRO A 152 5.38 -19.44 -33.71
C PRO A 152 5.01 -20.85 -33.24
N GLU A 153 5.92 -21.82 -33.41
CA GLU A 153 5.78 -23.19 -32.88
C GLU A 153 5.83 -23.18 -31.35
N GLN A 154 6.85 -22.56 -30.74
CA GLN A 154 6.94 -22.42 -29.28
C GLN A 154 5.78 -21.63 -28.67
N TYR A 155 5.23 -20.66 -29.41
CA TYR A 155 4.10 -19.84 -28.97
C TYR A 155 2.87 -20.71 -28.73
N LYS A 156 2.50 -21.50 -29.74
CA LYS A 156 1.34 -22.40 -29.73
C LYS A 156 1.56 -23.65 -28.85
N ASP A 157 2.71 -24.30 -28.98
CA ASP A 157 2.93 -25.62 -28.39
C ASP A 157 3.45 -25.56 -26.94
N CYS A 158 3.89 -24.38 -26.46
CA CYS A 158 4.35 -24.17 -25.09
C CYS A 158 3.77 -22.92 -24.43
N ALA A 159 3.95 -21.73 -25.02
CA ALA A 159 3.74 -20.48 -24.30
C ALA A 159 2.25 -20.16 -24.01
N GLU A 160 1.35 -20.39 -24.97
CA GLU A 160 -0.10 -20.26 -24.76
C GLU A 160 -0.64 -21.32 -23.76
N PRO A 161 -0.39 -22.63 -23.93
CA PRO A 161 -0.74 -23.63 -22.92
C PRO A 161 -0.20 -23.32 -21.51
N ALA A 162 1.03 -22.78 -21.42
CA ALA A 162 1.64 -22.42 -20.15
C ALA A 162 0.97 -21.20 -19.49
N LEU A 163 0.58 -20.15 -20.24
CA LEU A 163 -0.20 -19.05 -19.67
C LEU A 163 -1.59 -19.51 -19.22
N THR A 164 -2.25 -20.39 -19.97
CA THR A 164 -3.55 -20.96 -19.60
C THR A 164 -3.45 -21.90 -18.39
N ALA A 165 -2.36 -22.65 -18.25
CA ALA A 165 -2.05 -23.42 -17.04
C ALA A 165 -1.79 -22.49 -15.84
N LEU A 166 -0.97 -21.45 -16.01
CA LEU A 166 -0.68 -20.44 -14.98
C LEU A 166 -1.96 -19.75 -14.46
N SER A 167 -2.93 -19.53 -15.35
CA SER A 167 -4.22 -18.90 -15.03
C SER A 167 -5.24 -19.84 -14.38
N SER A 168 -5.07 -21.16 -14.53
CA SER A 168 -5.99 -22.19 -14.01
C SER A 168 -5.46 -22.92 -12.76
N VAL A 169 -4.19 -22.76 -12.41
CA VAL A 169 -3.63 -23.22 -11.12
C VAL A 169 -4.05 -22.25 -10.00
N GLU A 170 -5.13 -22.59 -9.30
CA GLU A 170 -5.59 -21.84 -8.13
C GLU A 170 -4.50 -21.75 -7.04
N GLY A 171 -4.05 -20.52 -6.75
CA GLY A 171 -3.61 -20.13 -5.42
C GLY A 171 -2.12 -20.23 -5.06
N SER A 172 -1.16 -20.14 -6.00
CA SER A 172 0.26 -20.02 -5.59
C SER A 172 1.23 -19.21 -6.47
N SER A 173 1.19 -19.34 -7.81
CA SER A 173 2.33 -18.89 -8.64
C SER A 173 2.55 -17.37 -8.71
N CYS A 174 1.48 -16.57 -8.86
CA CYS A 174 1.56 -15.12 -9.10
C CYS A 174 0.69 -14.28 -8.15
N MET A 175 0.98 -14.29 -6.85
CA MET A 175 0.25 -13.47 -5.85
C MET A 175 0.71 -12.01 -5.82
N CYS A 176 0.22 -11.19 -6.75
CA CYS A 176 0.46 -9.75 -6.76
C CYS A 176 -0.47 -9.00 -5.79
N ARG A 177 0.11 -8.31 -4.79
CA ARG A 177 -0.60 -7.50 -3.79
C ARG A 177 -0.76 -6.06 -4.29
N ASN A 178 -1.62 -5.27 -3.64
CA ASN A 178 -1.74 -3.85 -4.00
C ASN A 178 -0.50 -3.04 -3.57
N PRO A 179 -0.06 -2.05 -4.37
CA PRO A 179 0.92 -1.07 -3.92
C PRO A 179 0.38 -0.23 -2.76
N CYS A 180 1.27 0.29 -1.91
CA CYS A 180 0.86 1.19 -0.82
C CYS A 180 0.32 2.54 -1.30
N ASN A 181 0.75 3.01 -2.47
CA ASN A 181 0.23 4.21 -3.13
C ASN A 181 -0.13 3.84 -4.58
N MET A 182 -1.33 4.20 -5.05
CA MET A 182 -1.67 4.12 -6.48
C MET A 182 -2.61 5.24 -6.94
N THR A 183 -2.47 5.61 -8.20
CA THR A 183 -3.42 6.48 -8.91
C THR A 183 -4.28 5.63 -9.83
N ARG A 184 -5.60 5.71 -9.67
CA ARG A 184 -6.61 5.08 -10.51
C ARG A 184 -7.39 6.16 -11.24
N TYR A 185 -7.80 5.90 -12.48
CA TYR A 185 -8.75 6.75 -13.19
C TYR A 185 -10.12 6.07 -13.24
N ASN A 186 -11.09 6.67 -12.55
CA ASN A 186 -12.49 6.34 -12.81
C ASN A 186 -12.90 6.96 -14.15
N LYS A 187 -13.83 6.29 -14.83
CA LYS A 187 -14.30 6.66 -16.16
C LYS A 187 -15.80 6.45 -16.29
N GLU A 188 -16.50 7.47 -16.78
CA GLU A 188 -17.87 7.38 -17.26
C GLU A 188 -17.87 7.54 -18.78
N LEU A 189 -18.61 6.68 -19.49
CA LEU A 189 -18.61 6.61 -20.94
C LEU A 189 -19.97 7.03 -21.49
N SER A 190 -19.98 7.94 -22.45
CA SER A 190 -21.15 8.27 -23.26
C SER A 190 -20.78 8.34 -24.74
N MET A 191 -21.75 8.12 -25.64
CA MET A 191 -21.51 7.99 -27.07
C MET A 191 -22.55 8.76 -27.88
N VAL A 192 -22.10 9.41 -28.96
CA VAL A 192 -22.97 10.00 -29.99
C VAL A 192 -22.57 9.49 -31.38
N LYS A 193 -23.52 9.37 -32.30
CA LYS A 193 -23.25 8.85 -33.65
C LYS A 193 -22.44 9.86 -34.49
N ILE A 194 -21.40 9.36 -35.16
CA ILE A 194 -20.67 10.03 -36.24
C ILE A 194 -20.71 9.15 -37.51
N PRO A 195 -20.83 9.68 -38.73
CA PRO A 195 -21.10 11.08 -39.08
C PRO A 195 -22.57 11.49 -38.87
N SER A 196 -22.81 12.79 -38.88
CA SER A 196 -24.15 13.36 -39.04
C SER A 196 -24.51 13.44 -40.53
N LYS A 197 -25.80 13.55 -40.85
CA LYS A 197 -26.28 13.69 -42.25
C LYS A 197 -25.69 14.90 -43.00
N THR A 198 -25.17 15.89 -42.30
CA THR A 198 -24.51 17.07 -42.89
C THR A 198 -22.99 16.92 -42.95
N SER A 199 -22.36 16.21 -42.02
CA SER A 199 -20.91 16.01 -42.01
C SER A 199 -20.43 14.83 -42.85
N ALA A 200 -21.28 13.83 -43.14
CA ALA A 200 -20.96 12.68 -43.99
C ALA A 200 -20.29 13.09 -45.32
N ARG A 201 -20.97 13.93 -46.11
CA ARG A 201 -20.48 14.45 -47.41
C ARG A 201 -19.21 15.30 -47.34
N TYR A 202 -18.86 15.81 -46.16
CA TYR A 202 -17.59 16.50 -45.94
C TYR A 202 -16.47 15.50 -45.65
N LEU A 203 -16.73 14.51 -44.80
CA LEU A 203 -15.78 13.45 -44.43
C LEU A 203 -15.46 12.54 -45.63
N GLU A 204 -16.47 12.16 -46.42
CA GLU A 204 -16.32 11.47 -47.71
C GLU A 204 -15.28 12.16 -48.60
N LYS A 205 -15.43 13.48 -48.79
CA LYS A 205 -14.54 14.29 -49.64
C LYS A 205 -13.17 14.55 -49.02
N LYS A 206 -13.10 14.67 -47.69
CA LYS A 206 -11.85 14.92 -46.96
C LYS A 206 -10.93 13.69 -46.97
N PHE A 207 -11.50 12.50 -46.84
CA PHE A 207 -10.76 11.23 -46.76
C PHE A 207 -10.79 10.42 -48.07
N ASN A 208 -11.56 10.85 -49.07
CA ASN A 208 -11.76 10.15 -50.34
C ASN A 208 -12.26 8.70 -50.18
N ARG A 209 -13.21 8.50 -49.25
CA ARG A 209 -13.84 7.22 -48.90
C ARG A 209 -15.37 7.36 -48.94
N SER A 210 -16.11 6.24 -49.02
CA SER A 210 -17.58 6.26 -49.12
C SER A 210 -18.28 6.53 -47.77
N GLU A 211 -19.53 7.00 -47.78
CA GLU A 211 -20.33 7.24 -46.55
C GLU A 211 -20.41 5.98 -45.66
N LYS A 212 -20.52 4.80 -46.28
CA LYS A 212 -20.45 3.51 -45.58
C LYS A 212 -19.08 3.29 -44.95
N TYR A 213 -17.98 3.45 -45.70
CA TYR A 213 -16.63 3.30 -45.13
C TYR A 213 -16.39 4.26 -43.95
N ILE A 214 -16.84 5.51 -44.05
CA ILE A 214 -16.75 6.48 -42.94
C ILE A 214 -17.54 6.01 -41.71
N THR A 215 -18.75 5.48 -41.91
CA THR A 215 -19.59 4.96 -40.80
C THR A 215 -19.00 3.69 -40.17
N ASP A 216 -18.42 2.81 -40.98
CA ASP A 216 -17.95 1.50 -40.53
C ASP A 216 -16.50 1.55 -39.98
N ASN A 217 -15.71 2.60 -40.28
CA ASN A 217 -14.29 2.65 -39.91
C ASN A 217 -13.86 3.85 -39.06
N ILE A 218 -14.57 4.99 -39.12
CA ILE A 218 -14.15 6.18 -38.37
C ILE A 218 -14.78 6.16 -36.97
N LEU A 219 -13.93 6.34 -35.96
CA LEU A 219 -14.34 6.67 -34.59
C LEU A 219 -13.68 7.97 -34.12
N VAL A 220 -14.30 8.61 -33.14
CA VAL A 220 -13.68 9.70 -32.38
C VAL A 220 -13.67 9.31 -30.90
N LEU A 221 -12.57 9.59 -30.22
CA LEU A 221 -12.39 9.36 -28.80
C LEU A 221 -11.96 10.65 -28.11
N ASP A 222 -12.76 11.07 -27.13
CA ASP A 222 -12.54 12.24 -26.31
C ASP A 222 -12.29 11.80 -24.86
N VAL A 223 -11.07 11.98 -24.35
CA VAL A 223 -10.71 11.67 -22.96
C VAL A 223 -10.38 12.95 -22.20
N PHE A 224 -11.20 13.29 -21.21
CA PHE A 224 -11.10 14.55 -20.47
C PHE A 224 -11.46 14.37 -18.99
N PHE A 225 -11.01 15.29 -18.14
CA PHE A 225 -11.43 15.32 -16.74
C PHE A 225 -12.80 15.99 -16.61
N GLU A 226 -13.72 15.41 -15.85
CA GLU A 226 -15.05 16.00 -15.59
C GLU A 226 -14.90 17.35 -14.87
N ALA A 227 -14.18 17.33 -13.75
CA ALA A 227 -13.78 18.49 -12.96
C ALA A 227 -12.31 18.37 -12.53
N LEU A 228 -11.72 19.46 -12.06
CA LEU A 228 -10.35 19.48 -11.53
C LEU A 228 -10.28 19.06 -10.06
N ASN A 229 -11.01 18.01 -9.69
CA ASN A 229 -10.89 17.37 -8.39
C ASN A 229 -10.22 16.00 -8.53
N TYR A 230 -9.46 15.63 -7.52
CA TYR A 230 -9.02 14.26 -7.28
C TYR A 230 -9.65 13.76 -5.99
N GLU A 231 -10.02 12.49 -5.94
CA GLU A 231 -10.52 11.84 -4.74
C GLU A 231 -9.35 11.18 -4.00
N THR A 232 -9.32 11.26 -2.67
CA THR A 232 -8.31 10.61 -1.82
C THR A 232 -8.95 9.54 -0.94
N ILE A 233 -8.66 8.28 -1.21
CA ILE A 233 -9.14 7.13 -0.44
C ILE A 233 -7.97 6.60 0.39
N GLU A 234 -7.88 7.05 1.63
CA GLU A 234 -6.77 6.72 2.54
C GLU A 234 -7.21 5.76 3.65
N GLN A 235 -6.52 4.63 3.78
CA GLN A 235 -6.63 3.78 4.96
C GLN A 235 -5.92 4.45 6.14
N LYS A 236 -6.66 4.72 7.23
CA LYS A 236 -6.13 5.30 8.46
C LYS A 236 -6.23 4.29 9.59
N LYS A 237 -5.26 4.32 10.50
CA LYS A 237 -5.24 3.43 11.66
C LYS A 237 -6.40 3.80 12.57
N ALA A 238 -7.33 2.87 12.79
CA ALA A 238 -8.47 3.09 13.68
C ALA A 238 -8.06 3.30 15.15
N TYR A 239 -6.85 2.87 15.51
CA TYR A 239 -6.29 3.01 16.84
C TYR A 239 -4.77 3.10 16.76
N GLU A 240 -4.17 3.95 17.60
CA GLU A 240 -2.73 4.15 17.71
C GLU A 240 -2.25 3.97 19.15
N VAL A 241 -0.94 3.81 19.37
CA VAL A 241 -0.37 3.63 20.71
C VAL A 241 -0.68 4.80 21.65
N ALA A 242 -0.80 6.03 21.12
CA ALA A 242 -1.25 7.19 21.88
C ALA A 242 -2.71 7.05 22.38
N GLY A 243 -3.60 6.43 21.59
CA GLY A 243 -4.96 6.09 22.00
C GLY A 243 -4.96 5.01 23.09
N LEU A 244 -4.17 3.96 22.91
CA LEU A 244 -4.01 2.88 23.90
C LEU A 244 -3.55 3.41 25.27
N LEU A 245 -2.54 4.27 25.28
CA LEU A 245 -2.04 4.89 26.52
C LEU A 245 -3.04 5.90 27.11
N GLY A 246 -3.80 6.60 26.25
CA GLY A 246 -4.88 7.50 26.66
C GLY A 246 -6.03 6.77 27.36
N ASP A 247 -6.51 5.66 26.79
CA ASP A 247 -7.62 4.88 27.36
C ASP A 247 -7.20 4.13 28.63
N ILE A 248 -5.99 3.54 28.66
CA ILE A 248 -5.45 2.91 29.88
C ILE A 248 -5.24 3.96 30.98
N GLY A 249 -4.56 5.07 30.68
CA GLY A 249 -4.31 6.15 31.63
C GLY A 249 -5.62 6.79 32.14
N GLY A 250 -6.59 6.98 31.24
CA GLY A 250 -7.92 7.48 31.58
C GLY A 250 -8.69 6.56 32.51
N GLN A 251 -8.71 5.24 32.25
CA GLN A 251 -9.37 4.27 33.12
C GLN A 251 -8.66 4.13 34.48
N MET A 252 -7.33 4.08 34.51
CA MET A 252 -6.57 3.99 35.78
C MET A 252 -6.72 5.25 36.63
N GLY A 253 -6.66 6.44 36.01
CA GLY A 253 -6.91 7.71 36.67
C GLY A 253 -8.34 7.85 37.18
N LEU A 254 -9.34 7.36 36.43
CA LEU A 254 -10.76 7.45 36.81
C LEU A 254 -11.16 6.47 37.92
N PHE A 255 -10.71 5.21 37.86
CA PHE A 255 -11.15 4.17 38.80
C PHE A 255 -10.27 4.05 40.06
N ILE A 256 -8.97 4.37 39.96
CA ILE A 256 -8.00 4.18 41.05
C ILE A 256 -7.44 5.52 41.53
N GLY A 257 -7.49 6.58 40.71
CA GLY A 257 -6.70 7.80 40.92
C GLY A 257 -5.21 7.60 40.64
N ALA A 258 -4.82 6.43 40.10
CA ALA A 258 -3.45 6.05 39.88
C ALA A 258 -2.88 6.65 38.58
N SER A 259 -1.58 6.95 38.61
CA SER A 259 -0.78 7.36 37.47
C SER A 259 0.47 6.47 37.36
N ILE A 260 1.30 6.70 36.34
CA ILE A 260 2.61 6.03 36.26
C ILE A 260 3.52 6.35 37.46
N LEU A 261 3.36 7.52 38.09
CA LEU A 261 4.14 7.92 39.26
C LEU A 261 3.78 7.09 40.50
N THR A 262 2.49 6.85 40.76
CA THR A 262 2.04 6.02 41.90
C THR A 262 2.40 4.54 41.73
N ILE A 263 2.67 4.09 40.49
CA ILE A 263 3.20 2.74 40.22
C ILE A 263 4.69 2.69 40.58
N LEU A 264 5.47 3.71 40.20
CA LEU A 264 6.89 3.79 40.55
C LEU A 264 7.09 3.91 42.07
N GLU A 265 6.30 4.75 42.75
CA GLU A 265 6.28 4.90 44.21
C GLU A 265 6.03 3.57 44.94
N LEU A 266 5.11 2.74 44.42
CA LEU A 266 4.85 1.40 44.95
C LEU A 266 6.03 0.44 44.72
N PHE A 267 6.75 0.56 43.60
CA PHE A 267 7.97 -0.22 43.34
C PHE A 267 9.15 0.22 44.21
N ASP A 268 9.34 1.51 44.43
CA ASP A 268 10.40 2.05 45.30
C ASP A 268 10.17 1.60 46.75
N TYR A 269 8.94 1.74 47.27
CA TYR A 269 8.58 1.22 48.60
C TYR A 269 8.76 -0.30 48.71
N ALA A 270 8.36 -1.08 47.69
CA ALA A 270 8.59 -2.52 47.67
C ALA A 270 10.08 -2.89 47.63
N TYR A 271 10.90 -2.11 46.93
CA TYR A 271 12.35 -2.29 46.87
C TYR A 271 13.01 -2.01 48.22
N GLU A 272 12.65 -0.93 48.92
CA GLU A 272 13.15 -0.65 50.27
C GLU A 272 12.76 -1.74 51.26
N VAL A 273 11.48 -2.17 51.29
CA VAL A 273 11.01 -3.25 52.18
C VAL A 273 11.72 -4.59 51.88
N VAL A 274 12.02 -4.90 50.62
CA VAL A 274 12.78 -6.11 50.25
C VAL A 274 14.26 -6.00 50.64
N LYS A 275 14.89 -4.83 50.42
CA LYS A 275 16.27 -4.55 50.80
C LYS A 275 16.46 -4.66 52.32
N ASP A 276 15.57 -4.06 53.10
CA ASP A 276 15.61 -4.11 54.57
C ASP A 276 15.36 -5.53 55.07
N ARG A 277 14.46 -6.29 54.44
CA ARG A 277 14.27 -7.73 54.74
C ARG A 277 15.45 -8.61 54.37
N ILE A 278 16.25 -8.23 53.37
CA ILE A 278 17.51 -8.94 53.05
C ILE A 278 18.59 -8.57 54.07
N LEU A 279 18.65 -7.32 54.52
CA LEU A 279 19.57 -6.88 55.59
C LEU A 279 19.24 -7.57 56.94
N ASP A 280 17.97 -7.64 57.34
CA ASP A 280 17.47 -8.41 58.50
C ASP A 280 17.89 -9.90 58.48
N LEU A 281 18.02 -10.48 57.28
CA LEU A 281 18.39 -11.88 57.09
C LEU A 281 19.91 -12.09 57.05
N LEU A 282 20.67 -11.10 56.60
CA LEU A 282 22.14 -11.11 56.64
C LEU A 282 22.67 -10.86 58.05
N SER A 283 22.12 -9.89 58.79
CA SER A 283 22.53 -9.62 60.17
C SER A 283 22.25 -10.79 61.12
N ARG A 284 21.20 -11.55 60.86
CA ARG A 284 20.92 -12.81 61.57
C ARG A 284 21.87 -13.96 61.21
N GLY A 285 22.60 -13.87 60.09
CA GLY A 285 23.72 -14.75 59.80
C GLY A 285 24.92 -14.42 60.70
N ASP A 286 25.29 -13.15 60.76
CA ASP A 286 26.39 -12.65 61.62
C ASP A 286 26.12 -12.94 63.12
N GLU A 287 24.88 -12.83 63.60
CA GLU A 287 24.54 -13.16 64.99
C GLU A 287 24.74 -14.65 65.33
N ASP A 288 24.40 -15.59 64.44
CA ASP A 288 24.63 -17.02 64.69
C ASP A 288 26.10 -17.42 64.53
N GLU A 289 26.90 -16.72 63.71
CA GLU A 289 28.36 -16.91 63.65
C GLU A 289 29.04 -16.36 64.92
N SER A 290 28.58 -15.20 65.44
CA SER A 290 29.07 -14.61 66.70
C SER A 290 28.83 -15.48 67.95
N ARG A 291 27.95 -16.49 67.85
CA ARG A 291 27.69 -17.48 68.91
C ARG A 291 28.62 -18.69 68.88
N GLY A 292 29.45 -18.85 67.85
CA GLY A 292 30.42 -19.93 67.75
C GLY A 292 31.73 -19.69 68.51
N GLU A 293 32.11 -18.43 68.72
CA GLU A 293 33.42 -18.03 69.24
C GLU A 293 33.36 -17.17 70.52
N ASP A 294 32.97 -17.76 71.64
CA ASP A 294 33.54 -17.33 72.93
C ASP A 294 33.73 -18.50 73.90
N VAL A 295 34.85 -18.50 74.64
CA VAL A 295 35.51 -19.72 75.13
C VAL A 295 36.04 -19.58 76.57
N SER A 296 36.00 -20.70 77.30
CA SER A 296 36.71 -20.98 78.56
C SER A 296 36.20 -20.32 79.86
N THR A 297 35.80 -21.21 80.77
CA THR A 297 36.32 -21.32 82.15
C THR A 297 37.23 -20.22 82.71
N CYS A 298 36.83 -19.67 83.87
CA CYS A 298 37.71 -19.37 85.00
C CYS A 298 36.94 -19.49 86.34
N ASP A 299 37.66 -19.78 87.43
CA ASP A 299 37.11 -20.16 88.76
C ASP A 299 36.86 -18.95 89.73
N PRO A 300 36.15 -19.14 90.88
CA PRO A 300 35.43 -18.05 91.58
C PRO A 300 36.11 -17.46 92.86
N VAL A 301 35.28 -16.84 93.73
CA VAL A 301 35.55 -16.16 95.05
C VAL A 301 36.32 -14.82 94.93
N VAL A 302 36.03 -13.72 95.67
CA VAL A 302 35.30 -13.51 96.94
C VAL A 302 34.32 -12.32 96.91
N ASN A 303 33.32 -12.37 97.79
CA ASN A 303 32.19 -11.44 98.00
C ASN A 303 32.55 -10.14 98.77
N HIS A 304 31.93 -8.99 98.44
CA HIS A 304 31.44 -8.01 99.44
C HIS A 304 30.44 -6.96 98.87
N SER A 305 29.29 -6.84 99.54
CA SER A 305 28.48 -5.63 99.89
C SER A 305 29.00 -4.21 99.50
N GLU A 306 28.15 -3.19 99.21
CA GLU A 306 26.68 -3.09 99.21
C GLU A 306 26.14 -1.85 98.44
N THR A 307 24.91 -1.97 97.93
CA THR A 307 23.79 -0.99 97.77
C THR A 307 24.01 0.55 97.71
N ILE A 308 23.42 1.24 96.70
CA ILE A 308 22.28 2.21 96.84
C ILE A 308 21.83 2.92 95.52
N SER A 309 20.53 2.80 95.25
CA SER A 309 19.53 3.64 94.51
C SER A 309 19.83 4.57 93.31
N HIS A 310 18.93 4.47 92.32
CA HIS A 310 18.57 5.49 91.32
C HIS A 310 17.91 6.76 91.92
N THR A 311 17.74 7.84 91.14
CA THR A 311 16.40 8.35 90.66
C THR A 311 16.44 9.64 89.80
N VAL A 312 15.46 9.76 88.87
CA VAL A 312 14.71 10.98 88.40
C VAL A 312 15.54 12.21 87.93
N SER A 313 15.61 12.62 86.64
CA SER A 313 14.61 12.93 85.56
C SER A 313 14.00 14.35 85.60
N VAL A 314 13.12 14.73 84.64
CA VAL A 314 12.48 16.06 84.37
C VAL A 314 13.28 17.01 83.42
N PRO A 315 12.67 17.72 82.42
CA PRO A 315 11.41 17.49 81.67
C PRO A 315 11.57 17.59 80.13
N LEU A 316 10.46 17.43 79.40
CA LEU A 316 10.27 17.85 77.99
C LEU A 316 9.19 18.95 77.94
N GLN A 317 9.36 20.01 77.13
CA GLN A 317 8.22 20.86 76.72
C GLN A 317 8.42 21.49 75.33
N THR A 318 7.30 21.76 74.65
CA THR A 318 7.17 22.13 73.22
C THR A 318 6.58 23.54 73.04
N THR A 319 6.65 24.10 71.83
CA THR A 319 5.73 25.09 71.16
C THR A 319 6.47 25.75 69.98
N LEU A 320 5.86 26.42 68.98
CA LEU A 320 4.61 26.21 68.22
C LEU A 320 4.62 27.21 67.02
N GLY A 321 4.03 26.88 65.87
CA GLY A 321 3.80 27.81 64.75
C GLY A 321 3.44 27.07 63.45
N THR A 322 2.16 26.95 63.05
CA THR A 322 1.27 27.92 62.35
C THR A 322 1.46 27.95 60.82
N LEU A 323 0.33 28.05 60.10
CA LEU A 323 0.13 27.75 58.67
C LEU A 323 -0.78 28.82 58.02
N GLU A 324 -0.79 28.94 56.68
CA GLU A 324 -1.75 29.73 55.84
C GLU A 324 -1.72 31.28 56.02
N GLU A 325 -2.10 32.14 55.07
CA GLU A 325 -2.17 32.12 53.57
C GLU A 325 -1.80 33.57 53.10
N ILE A 326 -2.24 34.31 52.05
CA ILE A 326 -3.24 34.23 50.95
C ILE A 326 -2.60 34.84 49.67
N ALA A 327 -2.94 34.35 48.46
CA ALA A 327 -2.51 34.94 47.16
C ALA A 327 -3.45 36.04 46.60
N CYS A 328 -2.98 36.81 45.60
CA CYS A 328 -3.78 37.78 44.83
C CYS A 328 -4.26 37.21 43.48
#